data_AF-A0A5M6CTG7-F1
#
_entry.id   AF-A0A5M6CTG7-F1
#
_cell.length_a   1.000
_cell.length_b   1.000
_cell.length_c   1.000
_cell.angle_alpha   90.00
_cell.angle_beta   90.00
_cell.angle_gamma   90.00
#
_symmetry.space_group_name_H-M   'P 1'
#
loop_
_entity.id
_entity.type
_entity.pdbx_description
1 polymer ?
#
loop_
_entity_poly.entity_id
_entity_poly.type
_entity_poly.pdbx_seq_one_letter_code
_entity_poly.pdbx_strand_id
1 'polypeptide(L)'
;MRARIRVIASDTLEPVVGASFQTILIGPDGGDGGFHEYTTDENGGLLTTKYLFPGRYQIYIKPPIGSRYAVTQFHEPETYLVVRGDGTYSPKEFKMAVTGSQ
;
A
#
# COMPACT_ATOMS: atom_id res chain seq x y z
N MET A 1 14.87 -2.32 3.52
CA MET A 1 14.20 -2.94 4.70
C MET A 1 12.97 -3.75 4.25
N ARG A 2 12.35 -4.55 5.11
CA ARG A 2 11.04 -5.20 4.81
C ARG A 2 9.93 -4.53 5.61
N ALA A 3 8.88 -4.07 4.94
CA ALA A 3 7.75 -3.40 5.58
C ALA A 3 6.61 -4.39 5.84
N ARG A 4 6.05 -4.34 7.04
CA ARG A 4 4.77 -4.96 7.40
C ARG A 4 3.68 -3.91 7.33
N ILE A 5 2.71 -4.11 6.46
CA ILE A 5 1.67 -3.12 6.16
C ILE A 5 0.30 -3.78 6.37
N ARG A 6 -0.68 -3.00 6.80
CA ARG A 6 -2.09 -3.40 6.89
C ARG A 6 -2.94 -2.56 5.93
N VAL A 7 -3.94 -3.18 5.33
CA VAL A 7 -4.99 -2.52 4.54
C VAL A 7 -6.32 -2.78 5.21
N ILE A 8 -7.08 -1.72 5.47
CA ILE A 8 -8.39 -1.79 6.12
C ILE A 8 -9.44 -1.02 5.31
N ALA A 9 -10.70 -1.39 5.49
CA ALA A 9 -11.83 -0.64 4.94
C ALA A 9 -11.94 0.71 5.64
N SER A 10 -12.13 1.78 4.86
CA SER A 10 -12.25 3.14 5.40
C SER A 10 -13.49 3.37 6.28
N ASP A 11 -14.57 2.62 6.05
CA ASP A 11 -15.86 2.76 6.73
C ASP A 11 -16.01 1.81 7.93
N THR A 12 -15.61 0.54 7.81
CA THR A 12 -15.77 -0.46 8.89
C THR A 12 -14.50 -0.70 9.69
N LEU A 13 -13.34 -0.23 9.20
CA LEU A 13 -12.00 -0.54 9.74
C LEU A 13 -11.66 -2.05 9.74
N GLU A 14 -12.46 -2.86 9.06
CA GLU A 14 -12.21 -4.29 8.92
C GLU A 14 -11.05 -4.56 7.94
N PRO A 15 -10.36 -5.70 8.08
CA PRO A 15 -9.34 -6.12 7.14
C PRO A 15 -9.83 -6.20 5.69
N VAL A 16 -9.00 -5.71 4.78
CA VAL A 16 -9.20 -5.92 3.34
C VAL A 16 -8.37 -7.14 2.92
N VAL A 17 -9.06 -8.23 2.60
CA VAL A 17 -8.44 -9.49 2.19
C VAL A 17 -8.27 -9.58 0.67
N GLY A 18 -7.14 -10.10 0.19
CA GLY A 18 -6.91 -10.39 -1.22
C GLY A 18 -6.66 -9.17 -2.11
N ALA A 19 -6.45 -7.98 -1.55
CA ALA A 19 -6.13 -6.80 -2.33
C ALA A 19 -4.68 -6.85 -2.83
N SER A 20 -4.47 -6.43 -4.08
CA SER A 20 -3.16 -6.26 -4.69
C SER A 20 -2.60 -4.89 -4.32
N PHE A 21 -1.50 -4.89 -3.57
CA PHE A 21 -0.77 -3.73 -3.10
C PHE A 21 0.48 -3.55 -3.94
N GLN A 22 0.46 -2.53 -4.80
CA GLN A 22 1.52 -2.24 -5.75
C GLN A 22 2.35 -1.04 -5.26
N THR A 23 3.68 -1.16 -5.31
CA THR A 23 4.64 -0.13 -4.89
C THR A 23 5.47 0.33 -6.08
N ILE A 24 5.64 1.64 -6.26
CA ILE A 24 6.52 2.24 -7.26
C ILE A 24 7.38 3.32 -6.58
N LEU A 25 8.71 3.27 -6.68
CA LEU A 25 9.58 4.32 -6.15
C LEU A 25 9.50 5.60 -7.01
N ILE A 26 9.24 6.76 -6.39
CA ILE A 26 9.00 8.05 -7.08
C ILE A 26 9.86 9.23 -6.56
N GLY A 27 10.83 8.98 -5.67
CA GLY A 27 11.64 10.02 -5.01
C GLY A 27 13.13 10.02 -5.42
N PRO A 28 13.89 11.08 -5.09
CA PRO A 28 15.26 11.31 -5.58
C PRO A 28 16.34 10.34 -5.04
N ASP A 29 16.00 9.42 -4.13
CA ASP A 29 16.96 8.67 -3.31
C ASP A 29 17.44 7.31 -3.85
N GLY A 30 17.22 6.93 -5.12
CA GLY A 30 17.81 5.65 -5.56
C GLY A 30 17.51 5.02 -6.92
N GLY A 31 17.03 5.74 -7.92
CA GLY A 31 16.77 5.15 -9.24
C GLY A 31 15.48 4.32 -9.32
N ASP A 32 15.41 3.35 -10.24
CA ASP A 32 14.29 2.42 -10.38
C ASP A 32 14.25 1.47 -9.17
N GLY A 33 13.66 1.92 -8.07
CA GLY A 33 13.37 1.09 -6.90
C GLY A 33 12.34 -0.02 -7.15
N GLY A 34 11.97 -0.24 -8.41
CA GLY A 34 11.14 -1.32 -8.90
C GLY A 34 9.65 -1.02 -8.79
N PHE A 35 8.91 -1.64 -9.69
CA PHE A 35 7.52 -2.01 -9.46
C PHE A 35 7.49 -3.35 -8.71
N HIS A 36 6.80 -3.39 -7.57
CA HIS A 36 6.54 -4.63 -6.84
C HIS A 36 5.06 -4.74 -6.49
N GLU A 37 4.57 -5.98 -6.41
CA GLU A 37 3.19 -6.28 -6.09
C GLU A 37 3.15 -7.33 -4.97
N TYR A 38 2.24 -7.11 -4.01
CA TYR A 38 1.98 -7.98 -2.88
C TYR A 38 0.47 -8.18 -2.73
N THR A 39 0.05 -9.27 -2.11
CA THR A 39 -1.37 -9.54 -1.83
C THR A 39 -1.63 -9.52 -0.34
N THR A 40 -2.72 -8.90 0.10
CA THR A 40 -3.11 -8.91 1.52
C THR A 40 -3.63 -10.29 1.96
N ASP A 41 -3.23 -10.71 3.15
CA ASP A 41 -3.66 -11.94 3.80
C ASP A 41 -5.06 -11.80 4.44
N GLU A 42 -5.51 -12.86 5.12
CA GLU A 42 -6.81 -12.93 5.82
C GLU A 42 -6.98 -11.86 6.92
N ASN A 43 -5.88 -11.29 7.42
CA ASN A 43 -5.89 -10.21 8.41
C ASN A 43 -5.71 -8.83 7.76
N GLY A 44 -5.75 -8.76 6.43
CA GLY A 44 -5.50 -7.55 5.65
C GLY A 44 -4.05 -7.10 5.70
N GLY A 45 -3.15 -7.97 6.17
CA GLY A 45 -1.74 -7.71 6.31
C GLY A 45 -0.95 -8.11 5.07
N LEU A 46 0.22 -7.50 4.88
CA LEU A 46 1.23 -7.97 3.93
C LEU A 46 2.63 -7.75 4.50
N LEU A 47 3.58 -8.54 4.02
CA LEU A 47 5.01 -8.35 4.24
C LEU A 47 5.71 -8.17 2.90
N THR A 48 6.46 -7.08 2.73
CA THR A 48 7.23 -6.89 1.50
C THR A 48 8.34 -7.94 1.43
N THR A 49 8.22 -8.87 0.49
CA THR A 49 9.20 -9.94 0.30
C THR A 49 10.49 -9.44 -0.35
N LYS A 50 10.40 -8.35 -1.12
CA LYS A 50 11.53 -7.58 -1.64
C LYS A 50 11.94 -6.50 -0.64
N TYR A 51 13.24 -6.19 -0.62
CA TYR A 51 13.76 -5.09 0.19
C TYR A 51 13.39 -3.76 -0.44
N LEU A 52 12.76 -2.88 0.35
CA LEU A 52 12.54 -1.49 -0.02
C LEU A 52 13.79 -0.67 0.28
N PHE A 53 14.22 0.15 -0.67
CA PHE A 53 15.27 1.14 -0.48
C PHE A 53 14.71 2.38 0.23
N PRO A 54 15.55 3.19 0.89
CA PRO A 54 15.13 4.49 1.36
C PRO A 54 14.56 5.33 0.21
N GLY A 55 13.46 6.04 0.46
CA GLY A 55 12.78 6.87 -0.52
C GLY A 55 11.27 6.92 -0.33
N ARG A 56 10.59 7.51 -1.32
CA ARG A 56 9.14 7.67 -1.35
C ARG A 56 8.54 6.73 -2.39
N TYR A 57 7.61 5.88 -1.97
CA TYR A 57 6.89 4.97 -2.82
C TYR A 57 5.46 5.46 -3.03
N GLN A 58 5.05 5.54 -4.28
CA GLN A 58 3.65 5.61 -4.67
C GLN A 58 3.03 4.22 -4.48
N ILE A 59 1.92 4.17 -3.77
CA ILE A 59 1.15 2.97 -3.51
C ILE A 59 -0.09 2.98 -4.40
N TYR A 60 -0.43 1.81 -4.93
CA TYR A 60 -1.66 1.57 -5.64
C TYR A 60 -2.28 0.27 -5.17
N ILE A 61 -3.49 0.34 -4.64
CA ILE A 61 -4.22 -0.80 -4.10
C ILE A 61 -5.38 -1.12 -5.03
N LYS A 62 -5.33 -2.30 -5.63
CA LYS A 62 -6.42 -2.88 -6.42
C LYS A 62 -7.18 -3.87 -5.55
N PRO A 63 -8.48 -3.66 -5.33
CA PRO A 63 -9.28 -4.61 -4.58
C PRO A 63 -9.59 -5.86 -5.40
N PRO A 64 -10.03 -6.96 -4.76
CA PRO A 64 -10.53 -8.13 -5.47
C PRO A 64 -11.68 -7.77 -6.42
N ILE A 65 -11.74 -8.45 -7.58
CA ILE A 65 -12.79 -8.26 -8.58
C ILE A 65 -14.16 -8.55 -7.93
N GLY A 66 -15.12 -7.66 -8.15
CA GLY A 66 -16.49 -7.79 -7.61
C GLY A 66 -16.61 -7.46 -6.11
N SER A 67 -15.53 -7.04 -5.44
CA SER A 67 -15.62 -6.53 -4.08
C SER A 67 -16.25 -5.14 -4.03
N ARG A 68 -16.70 -4.74 -2.83
CA ARG A 68 -17.32 -3.43 -2.58
C ARG A 68 -16.34 -2.25 -2.54
N TYR A 69 -15.05 -2.48 -2.79
CA TYR A 69 -14.02 -1.49 -2.56
C TYR A 69 -13.66 -0.74 -3.84
N ALA A 70 -13.29 0.52 -3.68
CA ALA A 70 -12.76 1.34 -4.76
C ALA A 70 -11.25 1.15 -4.89
N VAL A 71 -10.77 1.24 -6.12
CA VAL A 71 -9.35 1.32 -6.44
C VAL A 71 -8.80 2.63 -5.87
N THR A 72 -7.62 2.61 -5.25
CA THR A 72 -6.98 3.85 -4.74
C THR A 72 -6.60 4.79 -5.87
N GLN A 73 -6.79 6.08 -5.69
CA GLN A 73 -6.40 7.08 -6.70
C GLN A 73 -4.92 7.45 -6.56
N PHE A 74 -4.20 7.51 -7.68
CA PHE A 74 -2.74 7.71 -7.73
C PHE A 74 -2.22 9.04 -7.17
N HIS A 75 -3.09 10.03 -6.96
CA HIS A 75 -2.67 11.39 -6.61
C HIS A 75 -2.97 11.78 -5.16
N GLU A 76 -3.56 10.87 -4.38
CA GLU A 76 -3.92 11.17 -3.00
C GLU A 76 -2.71 11.01 -2.07
N PRO A 77 -2.36 12.00 -1.22
CA PRO A 77 -1.19 11.94 -0.34
C PRO A 77 -1.15 10.73 0.59
N GLU A 78 -2.32 10.17 0.94
CA GLU A 78 -2.49 8.95 1.74
C GLU A 78 -2.00 7.67 1.04
N THR A 79 -1.67 7.76 -0.24
CA THR A 79 -1.11 6.67 -1.03
C THR A 79 0.42 6.67 -1.07
N TYR A 80 1.10 7.42 -0.19
CA TYR A 80 2.56 7.38 -0.09
C TYR A 80 3.05 6.49 1.05
N LEU A 81 4.06 5.67 0.75
CA LEU A 81 4.90 4.98 1.72
C LEU A 81 6.29 5.62 1.72
N VAL A 82 6.70 6.18 2.85
CA VAL A 82 8.05 6.74 3.04
C VAL A 82 8.90 5.72 3.78
N VAL A 83 10.03 5.35 3.20
CA VAL A 83 11.05 4.49 3.81
C VAL A 83 12.28 5.37 4.10
N ARG A 84 12.73 5.38 5.35
CA ARG A 84 13.89 6.18 5.78
C ARG A 84 15.18 5.35 5.77
N GLY A 85 16.32 6.03 5.74
CA GLY A 85 17.65 5.42 5.74
C GLY A 85 17.96 4.58 6.98
N ASP A 86 17.29 4.85 8.09
CA ASP A 86 17.37 4.08 9.34
C ASP A 86 16.52 2.79 9.33
N GLY A 87 15.84 2.50 8.21
CA GLY A 87 14.98 1.33 8.07
C GLY A 87 13.58 1.51 8.66
N THR A 88 13.22 2.69 9.18
CA THR A 88 11.84 3.00 9.56
C THR A 88 10.99 3.33 8.34
N TYR A 89 9.67 3.19 8.46
CA TYR A 89 8.73 3.51 7.39
C TYR A 89 7.38 3.99 7.93
N SER A 90 6.67 4.74 7.10
CA SER A 90 5.32 5.23 7.40
C SER A 90 4.54 5.53 6.12
N PRO A 91 3.23 5.25 6.07
CA PRO A 91 2.41 4.68 7.15
C PRO A 91 2.56 3.16 7.26
N LYS A 92 2.03 2.58 8.35
CA LYS A 92 1.91 1.12 8.53
C LYS A 92 0.53 0.59 8.15
N GLU A 93 -0.41 1.48 7.89
CA GLU A 93 -1.81 1.16 7.57
C GLU A 93 -2.28 2.05 6.42
N PHE A 94 -2.98 1.45 5.47
CA PHE A 94 -3.66 2.13 4.37
C PHE A 94 -5.16 1.87 4.47
N LYS A 95 -5.96 2.90 4.22
CA LYS A 95 -7.42 2.80 4.20
C LYS A 95 -7.88 2.70 2.76
N MET A 96 -8.79 1.77 2.47
CA MET A 96 -9.39 1.63 1.16
C MET A 96 -10.84 2.15 1.16
N ALA A 97 -11.15 3.01 0.20
CA ALA A 97 -12.49 3.53 0.00
C ALA A 97 -13.46 2.43 -0.47
N VAL A 98 -14.75 2.65 -0.26
CA VAL A 98 -15.84 1.77 -0.71
C VAL A 98 -16.51 2.41 -1.92
N THR A 99 -16.87 1.60 -2.93
CA THR A 99 -17.62 2.08 -4.09
C THR A 99 -18.97 2.64 -3.62
N GLY A 100 -19.19 3.93 -3.82
CA GLY A 100 -20.44 4.61 -3.44
C GLY A 100 -20.35 5.55 -2.24
N SER A 101 -19.16 5.74 -1.65
CA SER A 101 -18.93 6.77 -0.63
C SER A 101 -18.55 8.10 -1.30
N GLN A 102 -19.54 8.96 -1.55
CA GLN A 102 -19.37 10.42 -1.71
C GLN A 102 -20.06 11.13 -0.55
#